data_AF-A0A9D1S5Y8-F1
#
_entry.id   AF-A0A9D1S5Y8-F1
#
_cell.length_a   1.000
_cell.length_b   1.000
_cell.length_c   1.000
_cell.angle_alpha   90.00
_cell.angle_beta   90.00
_cell.angle_gamma   90.00
#
_symmetry.space_group_name_H-M   'P 1'
#
loop_
_entity.id
_entity.type
_entity.pdbx_description
1 polymer ?
#
loop_
_entity_poly.entity_id
_entity_poly.type
_entity_poly.pdbx_seq_one_letter_code
_entity_poly.pdbx_strand_id
1 'polypeptide(L)' 'SNYELGRRNPDYETLKKFADFYGVTTDYLLEHDVPQKEENDALEEDVRAIARDMQSMTPQDRALLKNLVKSMAEKGANI' A
#
# COMPACT_ATOMS: atom_id res chain seq x y z
N SER A 1 4.71 -9.59 -38.23
CA SER A 1 4.39 -8.85 -36.99
C SER A 1 3.33 -9.62 -36.22
N ASN A 2 3.71 -10.28 -35.12
CA ASN A 2 2.82 -11.16 -34.34
C ASN A 2 2.51 -10.59 -32.93
N TYR A 3 2.65 -9.28 -32.75
CA TYR A 3 2.42 -8.59 -31.46
C TYR A 3 0.98 -8.07 -31.30
N GLU A 4 0.08 -8.44 -32.21
CA GLU A 4 -1.31 -7.93 -32.32
C GLU A 4 -2.36 -9.05 -32.11
N LEU A 5 -2.00 -10.14 -31.44
CA LEU A 5 -2.93 -11.22 -31.11
C LEU A 5 -2.74 -11.56 -29.63
N GLY A 6 -3.53 -10.92 -28.77
CA GLY A 6 -3.50 -11.02 -27.31
C GLY A 6 -3.69 -12.44 -26.74
N ARG A 7 -2.68 -13.29 -26.90
CA ARG A 7 -2.63 -14.68 -26.40
C ARG A 7 -1.20 -15.15 -26.11
N ARG A 8 -0.43 -14.35 -25.38
CA ARG A 8 0.73 -14.90 -24.67
C ARG A 8 0.53 -14.67 -23.18
N ASN A 9 -0.04 -15.66 -22.53
CA ASN A 9 0.11 -15.77 -21.09
C ASN A 9 1.61 -15.90 -20.80
N PRO A 10 2.15 -15.13 -19.84
CA PRO A 10 3.54 -15.30 -19.44
C PRO A 10 3.75 -16.76 -19.03
N ASP A 11 4.87 -17.35 -19.48
CA ASP A 11 5.24 -18.67 -19.02
C ASP A 11 5.70 -18.63 -17.55
N TYR A 12 5.86 -19.81 -16.96
CA TYR A 12 6.24 -19.94 -15.55
C TYR A 12 7.59 -19.25 -15.24
N GLU A 13 8.54 -19.27 -16.17
CA GLU A 13 9.83 -18.60 -15.99
C GLU A 13 9.69 -17.08 -16.00
N THR A 14 8.82 -16.55 -16.85
CA THR A 14 8.52 -15.12 -16.92
C THR A 14 7.79 -14.65 -15.66
N LEU A 15 6.84 -15.43 -15.16
CA LEU A 15 6.15 -15.13 -13.89
C LEU A 15 7.11 -15.09 -12.70
N LYS A 16 8.05 -16.04 -12.60
CA LYS A 16 9.07 -16.03 -11.55
C LYS A 16 9.96 -14.79 -11.63
N LYS A 17 10.40 -14.41 -12.82
CA LYS A 17 11.21 -13.17 -13.01
C LYS A 17 10.47 -11.92 -12.56
N PHE A 18 9.17 -11.82 -12.83
CA PHE A 18 8.36 -10.71 -12.33
C PHE A 18 8.19 -10.76 -10.81
N ALA A 19 7.95 -11.94 -10.25
CA ALA A 19 7.83 -12.13 -8.80
C ALA A 19 9.12 -11.69 -8.09
N ASP A 20 10.28 -12.12 -8.58
CA ASP A 20 11.60 -11.73 -8.08
C ASP A 20 11.84 -10.22 -8.22
N PHE A 21 11.45 -9.64 -9.36
CA PHE A 21 11.63 -8.21 -9.63
C PHE A 21 10.81 -7.32 -8.69
N TYR A 22 9.56 -7.69 -8.41
CA TYR A 22 8.67 -6.94 -7.52
C TYR A 22 8.78 -7.36 -6.05
N GLY A 23 9.55 -8.40 -5.73
CA GLY A 23 9.67 -8.93 -4.37
C GLY A 23 8.38 -9.56 -3.83
N VAL A 24 7.57 -10.13 -4.72
CA VAL A 24 6.26 -10.76 -4.40
C VAL A 24 6.29 -12.25 -4.79
N THR A 25 5.24 -13.01 -4.47
CA THR A 25 5.11 -14.41 -4.91
C THR A 25 4.48 -14.48 -6.30
N THR A 26 4.66 -15.61 -7.01
CA THR A 26 3.94 -15.84 -8.27
C THR A 26 2.42 -15.92 -8.07
N ASP A 27 1.98 -16.36 -6.90
CA ASP A 27 0.57 -16.40 -6.49
C ASP A 27 -0.05 -14.99 -6.48
N TYR A 28 0.65 -14.02 -5.88
CA TYR A 28 0.26 -12.60 -5.87
C TYR A 28 0.10 -12.00 -7.28
N LEU A 29 0.86 -12.49 -8.27
CA LEU A 29 0.73 -12.02 -9.66
C LEU A 29 -0.47 -12.64 -10.40
N LEU A 30 -0.94 -13.79 -9.95
CA LEU A 30 -2.01 -14.57 -10.57
C LEU A 30 -3.35 -14.39 -9.87
N GLU A 31 -3.34 -13.78 -8.69
CA GLU A 31 -4.53 -13.44 -7.91
C GLU A 31 -5.47 -12.57 -8.76
N HIS A 32 -6.67 -13.09 -9.03
CA HIS A 32 -7.67 -12.45 -9.89
C HIS A 32 -8.52 -11.44 -9.14
N ASP A 33 -8.56 -11.59 -7.81
CA ASP A 33 -9.00 -10.56 -6.91
C ASP A 33 -7.82 -9.61 -6.75
N VAL A 34 -7.69 -8.64 -7.66
CA VAL A 34 -7.04 -7.39 -7.25
C VAL A 34 -7.79 -7.00 -5.99
N PRO A 35 -7.12 -6.93 -4.81
CA PRO A 35 -7.72 -6.21 -3.70
C PRO A 35 -8.10 -4.89 -4.35
N GLN A 36 -9.38 -4.52 -4.29
CA GLN A 36 -9.72 -3.14 -4.55
C GLN A 36 -8.85 -2.40 -3.54
N LYS A 37 -7.70 -1.91 -3.99
CA LYS A 37 -7.08 -0.77 -3.36
C LYS A 37 -8.21 0.21 -3.42
N GLU A 38 -8.90 0.36 -2.29
CA GLU A 38 -9.80 1.47 -2.13
C GLU A 38 -8.98 2.66 -2.63
N GLU A 39 -9.44 3.33 -3.68
CA GLU A 39 -8.74 4.52 -4.23
C GLU A 39 -8.60 5.62 -3.16
N ASN A 40 -9.11 5.39 -1.95
CA ASN A 40 -8.90 6.11 -0.69
C ASN A 40 -7.46 6.06 -0.12
N ASP A 41 -6.52 5.32 -0.71
CA ASP A 41 -5.11 5.34 -0.28
C ASP A 41 -4.39 6.67 -0.59
N ALA A 42 -5.05 7.59 -1.31
CA ALA A 42 -4.59 8.96 -1.42
C ALA A 42 -4.82 9.70 -0.10
N LEU A 43 -3.91 9.51 0.87
CA LEU A 43 -3.83 10.37 2.06
C LEU A 43 -3.92 11.84 1.62
N GLU A 44 -4.79 12.61 2.29
CA GLU A 44 -4.86 14.06 2.13
C GLU A 44 -3.45 14.69 2.34
N GLU A 45 -3.16 15.80 1.67
CA GLU A 45 -1.80 16.38 1.64
C GLU A 45 -1.33 16.79 3.05
N ASP A 46 -2.24 17.20 3.92
CA ASP A 46 -1.96 17.50 5.33
C ASP A 46 -1.59 16.23 6.12
N VAL A 47 -2.29 15.12 5.92
CA VAL A 47 -1.95 13.82 6.51
C VAL A 47 -0.59 13.34 6.00
N ARG A 48 -0.27 13.55 4.72
CA ARG A 48 1.06 13.26 4.15
C ARG A 48 2.14 14.15 4.75
N ALA A 49 1.87 15.44 4.97
CA ALA A 49 2.81 16.35 5.61
C ALA A 49 3.15 15.88 7.03
N ILE A 50 2.13 15.55 7.82
CA ILE A 50 2.31 14.99 9.18
C ILE A 50 3.15 13.70 9.13
N ALA A 51 2.86 12.79 8.20
CA ALA A 51 3.60 11.54 8.07
C ALA A 51 5.09 11.75 7.72
N ARG A 52 5.41 12.77 6.91
CA ARG A 52 6.81 13.16 6.62
C ARG A 52 7.51 13.67 7.87
N ASP A 53 6.88 14.61 8.57
CA ASP A 53 7.47 15.23 9.78
C ASP A 53 7.68 14.20 10.89
N MET A 54 6.76 13.25 11.05
CA MET A 54 6.87 12.13 11.98
C MET A 54 8.15 11.30 11.81
N GLN A 55 8.73 11.23 10.61
CA GLN A 55 9.97 10.47 10.38
C GLN A 55 11.19 11.13 11.06
N SER A 56 11.12 12.45 11.28
CA SER A 56 12.18 13.24 11.91
C SER A 56 12.00 13.45 13.42
N MET A 57 10.90 12.96 13.99
CA MET A 57 10.58 13.10 15.41
C MET A 57 11.24 12.03 16.29
N THR A 58 11.41 12.34 17.58
CA THR A 58 11.88 11.36 18.55
C THR A 58 10.85 10.23 18.76
N PRO A 59 11.27 9.02 19.19
CA PRO A 59 10.33 7.94 19.49
C PRO A 59 9.27 8.33 20.55
N GLN A 60 9.65 9.19 21.50
CA GLN A 60 8.77 9.66 22.57
C GLN A 60 7.67 10.57 22.02
N ASP A 61 8.03 11.53 21.16
CA ASP A 61 7.07 12.45 20.56
C ASP A 61 6.12 11.72 19.59
N ARG A 62 6.64 10.75 18.84
CA ARG A 62 5.80 9.88 17.99
C ARG A 62 4.79 9.07 18.79
N ALA A 63 5.17 8.58 19.97
CA ALA A 63 4.27 7.85 20.85
C ALA A 63 3.17 8.74 21.42
N LEU A 64 3.50 9.99 21.80
CA LEU A 64 2.53 10.97 22.25
C LEU A 64 1.49 11.29 21.16
N LEU A 65 1.96 11.59 19.95
CA LEU A 65 1.08 11.88 18.81
C LEU A 65 0.16 10.70 18.48
N LYS A 66 0.69 9.46 18.51
CA LYS A 66 -0.11 8.25 18.32
C LYS A 66 -1.24 8.12 19.34
N ASN A 67 -0.95 8.38 20.62
CA ASN A 67 -1.95 8.32 21.68
C ASN A 67 -3.00 9.42 21.55
N LEU A 68 -2.59 10.62 21.15
CA LEU A 68 -3.50 11.73 20.89
C LEU A 68 -4.48 11.39 19.76
N VAL A 69 -3.97 10.98 18.59
CA VAL A 69 -4.80 10.57 17.44
C VAL A 69 -5.78 9.47 17.83
N LYS A 70 -5.31 8.46 18.58
CA LYS A 70 -6.18 7.38 19.08
C LYS A 70 -7.30 7.90 19.98
N SER A 71 -6.99 8.77 20.93
CA SER A 71 -8.00 9.34 21.85
C SER A 71 -9.04 10.20 21.13
N MET A 72 -8.65 10.90 20.05
CA MET A 72 -9.54 11.73 19.26
C MET A 72 -10.49 10.87 18.41
N ALA A 73 -9.98 9.78 17.83
CA ALA A 73 -10.81 8.82 17.09
C ALA A 73 -11.84 8.13 18.01
N GLU A 74 -11.43 7.73 19.21
CA GLU A 74 -12.33 7.09 20.20
C GLU A 74 -13.40 8.06 20.73
N LYS A 75 -13.07 9.35 20.89
CA LYS A 75 -14.05 10.38 21.25
C LYS A 75 -15.02 10.69 20.12
N GLY A 76 -14.55 10.77 18.88
CA GLY A 76 -15.39 11.02 17.71
C GLY A 76 -16.36 9.88 17.37
N ALA A 77 -16.03 8.65 17.78
CA ALA A 77 -16.89 7.46 17.57
C ALA A 77 -18.04 7.31 18.60
N ASN A 78 -18.06 8.14 19.66
CA ASN A 78 -19.05 8.09 20.74
C ASN A 78 -20.01 9.30 20.74
N ILE A 79 -20.13 9.99 19.60
CA ILE A 79 -21.06 11.10 19.35
C ILE A 79 -21.90 10.73 18.13
#